data_AF-A0A7W1E850-F1
#
_entry.id   AF-A0A7W1E850-F1
#
_cell.length_a   1.000
_cell.length_b   1.000
_cell.length_c   1.000
_cell.angle_alpha   90.00
_cell.angle_beta   90.00
_cell.angle_gamma   90.00
#
_symmetry.space_group_name_H-M   'P 1'
#
loop_
_entity.id
_entity.type
_entity.pdbx_description
1 polymer ?
#
loop_
_entity_poly.entity_id
_entity_poly.type
_entity_poly.pdbx_seq_one_letter_code
_entity_poly.pdbx_strand_id
1 'polypeptide(L)'
;MSQKPKPVIHLEYPGWVDSVVDWNRTYDSDQDRMRLAIAISRANVERDTGGPFGSAIFECESGRLVAVGMNSVVRLNNCILHGETFAFMMAQQVT
;
A
#
# COMPACT_ATOMS: atom_id res chain seq x y z
N MET A 1 13.77 1.93 -39.06
CA MET A 1 12.66 1.32 -38.28
C MET A 1 12.64 2.01 -36.92
N SER A 2 11.60 2.78 -36.59
CA SER A 2 11.50 3.42 -35.28
C SER A 2 11.09 2.36 -34.25
N GLN A 3 11.90 2.16 -33.21
CA GLN A 3 11.59 1.21 -32.14
C GLN A 3 10.36 1.71 -31.38
N LYS A 4 9.35 0.85 -31.19
CA LYS A 4 8.21 1.18 -30.32
C LYS A 4 8.73 1.42 -28.90
N PRO A 5 8.22 2.44 -28.18
CA PRO A 5 8.59 2.66 -26.79
C PRO A 5 8.24 1.42 -25.97
N LYS A 6 9.12 1.07 -25.02
CA LYS A 6 8.88 -0.02 -24.08
C LYS A 6 7.77 0.38 -23.10
N PRO A 7 6.93 -0.56 -22.65
CA PRO A 7 5.91 -0.26 -21.65
C PRO A 7 6.54 0.11 -20.30
N VAL A 8 5.89 1.02 -19.58
CA VAL A 8 6.27 1.48 -18.22
C VAL A 8 5.09 1.23 -17.29
N ILE A 9 5.37 0.83 -16.05
CA ILE A 9 4.37 0.64 -15.00
C ILE A 9 4.53 1.78 -14.00
N HIS A 10 3.43 2.48 -13.72
CA HIS A 10 3.35 3.51 -12.69
C HIS A 10 2.52 2.99 -11.53
N LEU A 11 3.04 3.14 -10.31
CA LEU A 11 2.38 2.75 -9.08
C LEU A 11 2.39 3.95 -8.13
N GLU A 12 1.19 4.39 -7.74
CA GLU A 12 1.02 5.55 -6.87
C GLU A 12 -0.04 5.22 -5.81
N TYR A 13 0.17 5.79 -4.62
CA TYR A 13 -0.85 5.77 -3.58
C TYR A 13 -2.10 6.52 -4.06
N PRO A 14 -3.32 6.00 -3.79
CA PRO A 14 -4.52 6.78 -4.03
C PRO A 14 -4.54 7.99 -3.09
N GLY A 15 -5.11 9.11 -3.54
CA GLY A 15 -5.06 10.39 -2.81
C GLY A 15 -5.70 10.42 -1.42
N TRP A 16 -6.33 9.32 -0.99
CA TRP A 16 -6.91 9.19 0.34
C TRP A 16 -5.96 8.61 1.40
N VAL A 17 -4.83 8.03 1.01
CA VAL A 17 -3.96 7.28 1.95
C VAL A 17 -3.58 8.11 3.17
N ASP A 18 -3.21 9.38 2.95
CA ASP A 18 -2.77 10.28 4.02
C ASP A 18 -3.90 10.68 4.99
N SER A 19 -5.16 10.45 4.62
CA SER A 19 -6.31 10.65 5.53
C SER A 19 -6.53 9.48 6.49
N VAL A 20 -5.91 8.32 6.23
CA VAL A 20 -6.09 7.07 6.99
C VAL A 20 -4.81 6.67 7.72
N VAL A 21 -3.66 6.96 7.13
CA VAL A 21 -2.35 6.53 7.61
C VAL A 21 -1.69 7.66 8.39
N ASP A 22 -1.35 7.38 9.64
CA ASP A 22 -0.47 8.25 10.43
C ASP A 22 0.98 7.77 10.27
N TRP A 23 1.71 8.43 9.38
CA TRP A 23 3.09 8.08 9.03
C TRP A 23 4.10 8.39 10.15
N ASN A 24 3.76 9.27 11.10
CA ASN A 24 4.64 9.67 12.18
C ASN A 24 4.41 8.86 13.46
N ARG A 25 3.35 8.04 13.49
CA ARG A 25 3.03 7.19 14.63
C ARG A 25 3.93 5.96 14.69
N THR A 26 4.34 5.62 15.90
CA THR A 26 4.91 4.31 16.21
C THR A 26 3.81 3.29 16.52
N TYR A 27 3.94 2.09 15.95
CA TYR A 27 2.99 0.99 16.10
C TYR A 27 3.63 -0.13 16.95
N ASP A 28 3.51 0.02 18.27
CA ASP A 28 4.24 -0.79 19.27
C ASP A 28 3.71 -2.23 19.42
N SER A 29 2.47 -2.49 19.01
CA SER A 29 1.83 -3.81 19.16
C SER A 29 1.35 -4.37 17.84
N ASP A 30 1.35 -5.70 17.71
CA ASP A 30 0.78 -6.38 16.54
C ASP A 30 -0.71 -6.04 16.35
N GLN A 31 -1.42 -5.74 17.44
CA GLN A 31 -2.80 -5.27 17.40
C GLN A 31 -2.93 -3.89 16.75
N ASP A 32 -2.03 -2.95 17.07
CA ASP A 32 -2.00 -1.63 16.41
C ASP A 32 -1.65 -1.75 14.92
N ARG A 33 -0.64 -2.57 14.60
CA ARG A 33 -0.22 -2.86 13.22
C ARG A 33 -1.37 -3.45 12.41
N MET A 34 -2.07 -4.43 12.97
CA MET A 34 -3.21 -5.08 12.33
C MET A 34 -4.41 -4.12 12.19
N ARG A 35 -4.68 -3.27 13.19
CA ARG A 35 -5.71 -2.22 13.08
C ARG A 35 -5.47 -1.28 11.90
N LEU A 36 -4.22 -0.91 11.63
CA LEU A 36 -3.87 -0.10 10.46
C LEU A 36 -4.18 -0.84 9.14
N ALA A 37 -3.72 -2.08 9.01
CA ALA A 37 -3.99 -2.89 7.81
C ALA A 37 -5.50 -3.05 7.54
N ILE A 38 -6.29 -3.27 8.58
CA ILE A 38 -7.76 -3.34 8.50
C ILE A 38 -8.37 -2.00 8.12
N ALA A 39 -7.89 -0.88 8.71
CA ALA A 39 -8.38 0.45 8.37
C ALA A 39 -8.14 0.80 6.89
N ILE A 40 -6.97 0.42 6.35
CA ILE A 40 -6.62 0.57 4.93
C ILE A 40 -7.53 -0.30 4.06
N SER A 41 -7.71 -1.58 4.42
CA SER A 41 -8.61 -2.50 3.72
C SER A 41 -10.03 -1.93 3.60
N ARG A 42 -10.58 -1.45 4.72
CA ARG A 42 -11.91 -0.82 4.77
C ARG A 42 -11.96 0.43 3.90
N ALA A 43 -10.99 1.33 4.03
CA ALA A 43 -10.92 2.57 3.26
C ALA A 43 -10.84 2.34 1.75
N ASN A 44 -10.13 1.28 1.32
CA ASN A 44 -9.97 0.92 -0.09
C ASN A 44 -11.31 0.52 -0.74
N VAL A 45 -12.19 -0.14 0.02
CA VAL A 45 -13.55 -0.49 -0.41
C VAL A 45 -14.49 0.70 -0.34
N GLU A 46 -14.50 1.42 0.79
CA GLU A 46 -15.38 2.58 1.00
C GLU A 46 -15.17 3.68 -0.05
N ARG A 47 -13.96 3.78 -0.61
CA ARG A 47 -13.58 4.77 -1.62
C ARG A 47 -13.56 4.20 -3.04
N ASP A 48 -14.01 2.97 -3.23
CA ASP A 48 -14.07 2.30 -4.54
C ASP A 48 -12.71 2.28 -5.28
N THR A 49 -11.61 2.07 -4.55
CA THR A 49 -10.25 2.03 -5.11
C THR A 49 -9.64 0.62 -5.17
N GLY A 50 -10.37 -0.40 -4.71
CA GLY A 50 -10.00 -1.80 -4.86
C GLY A 50 -10.65 -2.74 -3.85
N GLY A 51 -10.15 -3.98 -3.79
CA GLY A 51 -10.71 -5.01 -2.90
C GLY A 51 -10.38 -4.82 -1.42
N PRO A 52 -11.04 -5.59 -0.51
CA PRO A 52 -10.91 -5.50 0.94
C PRO A 52 -9.60 -6.10 1.48
N PHE A 53 -8.45 -5.70 0.93
CA PHE A 53 -7.14 -6.14 1.40
C PHE A 53 -6.22 -4.94 1.58
N GLY A 54 -5.69 -4.82 2.79
CA GLY A 54 -4.75 -3.78 3.20
C GLY A 54 -3.55 -4.43 3.89
N SER A 55 -2.41 -3.78 3.80
CA SER A 55 -1.13 -4.28 4.31
C SER A 55 -0.28 -3.12 4.80
N ALA A 56 0.63 -3.39 5.72
CA ALA A 56 1.57 -2.41 6.23
C ALA A 56 2.88 -3.11 6.61
N ILE A 57 4.00 -2.44 6.35
CA ILE A 57 5.36 -2.87 6.66
C ILE A 57 5.88 -1.96 7.75
N PHE A 58 6.40 -2.57 8.82
CA PHE A 58 6.95 -1.88 9.97
C PHE A 58 8.39 -2.33 10.20
N GLU A 59 9.21 -1.45 10.76
CA GLU A 59 10.51 -1.81 11.30
C GLU A 59 10.33 -2.67 12.56
N CYS A 60 11.04 -3.81 12.61
CA CYS A 60 10.83 -4.82 13.66
C CYS A 60 11.07 -4.29 15.07
N GLU A 61 12.15 -3.52 15.27
CA GLU A 61 12.58 -3.06 16.60
C GLU A 61 11.85 -1.78 17.01
N SER A 62 11.77 -0.79 16.12
CA SER A 62 11.22 0.53 16.46
C SER A 62 9.70 0.58 16.36
N GLY A 63 9.04 -0.32 15.60
CA GLY A 63 7.62 -0.22 15.30
C GLY A 63 7.24 0.92 14.35
N ARG A 64 8.22 1.60 13.75
CA ARG A 64 8.00 2.67 12.77
C ARG A 64 7.39 2.12 11.49
N LEU A 65 6.38 2.81 10.97
CA LEU A 65 5.78 2.49 9.68
C LEU A 65 6.78 2.81 8.54
N VAL A 66 6.99 1.84 7.65
CA VAL A 66 7.84 1.97 6.46
C VAL A 66 6.99 2.23 5.22
N ALA A 67 5.97 1.40 5.01
CA ALA A 67 5.08 1.53 3.87
C ALA A 67 3.73 0.87 4.15
N VAL A 68 2.72 1.29 3.40
CA VAL A 68 1.42 0.60 3.35
C VAL A 68 1.13 0.08 1.94
N GLY A 69 0.16 -0.81 1.82
CA GLY A 69 -0.32 -1.30 0.55
C GLY A 69 -1.80 -1.68 0.62
N MET A 70 -2.44 -1.68 -0.55
CA MET A 70 -3.85 -2.01 -0.71
C MET A 70 -4.05 -2.70 -2.05
N ASN A 71 -4.99 -3.65 -2.10
CA ASN A 71 -5.31 -4.34 -3.34
C ASN A 71 -5.69 -3.31 -4.42
N SER A 72 -4.96 -3.33 -5.53
CA SER A 72 -5.14 -2.44 -6.67
C SER A 72 -5.22 -3.21 -7.99
N VAL A 73 -5.49 -4.52 -7.92
CA VAL A 73 -5.51 -5.44 -9.08
C VAL A 73 -6.40 -4.92 -10.20
N VAL A 74 -7.65 -4.60 -9.86
CA VAL A 74 -8.65 -4.14 -10.83
C VAL A 74 -8.40 -2.67 -11.19
N ARG A 75 -8.21 -1.80 -10.19
CA ARG A 75 -8.01 -0.35 -10.39
C ARG A 75 -6.86 -0.03 -11.34
N LEU A 76 -5.77 -0.78 -11.27
CA LEU A 76 -4.55 -0.53 -12.05
C LEU A 76 -4.31 -1.57 -13.16
N ASN A 77 -5.28 -2.46 -13.42
CA ASN A 77 -5.20 -3.50 -14.44
C ASN A 77 -3.90 -4.33 -14.37
N ASN A 78 -3.55 -4.78 -13.16
CA ASN A 78 -2.32 -5.55 -12.91
C ASN A 78 -2.57 -6.62 -11.84
N CYS A 79 -2.61 -7.89 -12.26
CA CYS A 79 -2.96 -9.03 -11.41
C CYS A 79 -2.01 -9.26 -10.22
N ILE A 80 -0.82 -8.68 -10.22
CA ILE A 80 0.18 -8.83 -9.15
C ILE A 80 0.02 -7.75 -8.07
N LEU A 81 -0.76 -6.70 -8.29
CA LEU A 81 -0.94 -5.60 -7.31
C LEU A 81 -1.91 -5.95 -6.19
N HIS A 82 -1.61 -7.03 -5.49
CA HIS A 82 -2.14 -7.36 -4.16
C HIS A 82 -1.63 -6.34 -3.11
N GLY A 83 -2.28 -6.27 -1.95
CA GLY A 83 -1.92 -5.30 -0.92
C GLY A 83 -0.48 -5.48 -0.41
N GLU A 84 -0.06 -6.74 -0.29
CA GLU A 84 1.26 -7.15 0.18
C GLU A 84 2.35 -6.74 -0.82
N THR A 85 2.14 -7.07 -2.10
CA THR A 85 3.08 -6.71 -3.16
C THR A 85 3.19 -5.21 -3.36
N PHE A 86 2.06 -4.49 -3.27
CA PHE A 86 2.05 -3.03 -3.26
C PHE A 86 2.94 -2.50 -2.13
N ALA A 87 2.72 -2.97 -0.89
CA ALA A 87 3.47 -2.49 0.28
C ALA A 87 4.98 -2.71 0.12
N PHE A 88 5.41 -3.88 -0.36
CA PHE A 88 6.83 -4.16 -0.61
C PHE A 88 7.43 -3.26 -1.69
N MET A 89 6.71 -3.03 -2.81
CA MET A 89 7.18 -2.13 -3.87
C MET A 89 7.37 -0.70 -3.36
N MET A 90 6.46 -0.21 -2.50
CA MET A 90 6.57 1.12 -1.91
C MET A 90 7.69 1.20 -0.87
N ALA A 91 7.82 0.19 0.01
CA ALA A 91 8.90 0.13 0.99
C ALA A 91 10.28 0.18 0.32
N GLN A 92 10.44 -0.54 -0.78
CA GLN A 92 11.69 -0.55 -1.57
C GLN A 92 12.02 0.80 -2.23
N GLN A 93 11.03 1.66 -2.47
CA GLN A 93 11.24 2.99 -3.07
C GLN A 93 11.64 4.06 -2.06
N VAL A 94 11.26 3.90 -0.79
CA VAL A 94 11.55 4.86 0.29
C VAL A 94 12.74 4.44 1.16
N THR A 95 13.34 3.28 0.86
CA THR A 95 14.57 2.77 1.49
C THR A 95 15.74 2.98 0.54
#